data_AF-A0A5D2L219-F1
#
_entry.id   AF-A0A5D2L219-F1
#
_cell.length_a   1.000
_cell.length_b   1.000
_cell.length_c   1.000
_cell.angle_alpha   90.00
_cell.angle_beta   90.00
_cell.angle_gamma   90.00
#
_symmetry.space_group_name_H-M   'P 1'
#
loop_
_entity.id
_entity.type
_entity.pdbx_description
1 polymer ?
#
loop_
_entity_poly.entity_id
_entity_poly.type
_entity_poly.pdbx_seq_one_letter_code
_entity_poly.pdbx_strand_id
1 'polypeptide(L)'
;MVGLVYKLHDGTRWIVAWSNPQGEDSKVYTNIHKEPIRWEQIKTDLDTRGSSKSKVRKFGYVASMEIDPKKRSPTLKASFESEA
;
A
#
# COMPACT_ATOMS: atom_id res chain seq x y z
N MET A 1 1.95 9.63 7.31
CA MET A 1 1.79 8.29 6.69
C MET A 1 1.84 7.24 7.79
N VAL A 2 1.07 6.16 7.64
CA VAL A 2 1.25 4.93 8.41
C VAL A 2 1.53 3.79 7.41
N GLY A 3 2.36 2.83 7.80
CA GLY A 3 2.74 1.72 6.93
C GLY A 3 2.99 0.43 7.71
N LEU A 4 2.71 -0.69 7.04
CA LEU A 4 2.90 -2.05 7.52
C LEU A 4 3.63 -2.87 6.47
N VAL A 5 4.35 -3.90 6.92
CA VAL A 5 5.05 -4.84 6.05
C VAL A 5 4.72 -6.25 6.48
N TYR A 6 4.12 -7.01 5.58
CA TYR A 6 3.96 -8.45 5.72
C TYR A 6 5.16 -9.14 5.08
N LYS A 7 5.84 -10.00 5.86
CA LYS A 7 6.95 -10.82 5.36
C LYS A 7 6.43 -12.23 5.12
N LEU A 8 6.67 -12.75 3.92
CA LEU A 8 6.38 -14.12 3.56
C LEU A 8 7.59 -15.01 3.81
N HIS A 9 7.35 -16.32 3.87
CA HIS A 9 8.38 -17.33 4.10
C HIS A 9 9.48 -17.33 3.02
N ASP A 10 9.14 -16.99 1.78
CA ASP A 10 10.07 -16.92 0.64
C ASP A 10 10.95 -15.65 0.62
N GLY A 11 10.88 -14.83 1.68
CA GLY A 11 11.59 -13.56 1.78
C GLY A 11 10.91 -12.39 1.06
N THR A 12 9.76 -12.61 0.41
CA THR A 12 8.93 -11.56 -0.19
C THR A 12 8.34 -10.67 0.90
N ARG A 13 8.30 -9.37 0.64
CA ARG A 13 7.75 -8.35 1.52
C ARG A 13 6.63 -7.61 0.80
N TRP A 14 5.44 -7.65 1.37
CA TRP A 14 4.30 -6.88 0.91
C TRP A 14 4.12 -5.63 1.77
N ILE A 15 4.11 -4.47 1.12
CA ILE A 15 3.92 -3.17 1.75
C ILE A 15 2.45 -2.77 1.67
N VAL A 16 1.91 -2.34 2.80
CA VAL A 16 0.59 -1.73 2.95
C VAL A 16 0.80 -0.36 3.59
N ALA A 17 0.60 0.72 2.83
CA ALA A 17 0.79 2.09 3.34
C ALA A 17 -0.40 2.99 2.99
N TRP A 18 -0.72 3.92 3.89
CA TRP A 18 -1.81 4.87 3.70
C TRP A 18 -1.57 6.21 4.39
N SER A 19 -2.32 7.21 3.96
CA SER A 19 -2.41 8.53 4.57
C SER A 19 -3.87 8.98 4.61
N ASN A 20 -4.24 9.69 5.67
CA ASN A 20 -5.55 10.32 5.85
C ASN A 20 -5.34 11.67 6.56
N PRO A 21 -4.75 12.65 5.86
CA PRO A 21 -4.57 14.00 6.41
C PRO A 21 -5.92 14.70 6.54
N GLN A 22 -6.06 15.58 7.54
CA GLN A 22 -7.28 16.36 7.72
C GLN A 22 -7.42 17.38 6.57
N GLY A 23 -8.54 17.33 5.85
CA GLY A 23 -8.85 18.29 4.78
C GLY A 23 -8.34 17.89 3.39
N GLU A 24 -7.70 16.73 3.23
CA GLU A 24 -7.38 16.15 1.93
C GLU A 24 -7.93 14.73 1.81
N ASP A 25 -7.95 14.21 0.58
CA ASP A 25 -8.37 12.85 0.33
C ASP A 25 -7.40 11.83 0.94
N SER A 26 -7.95 10.76 1.53
CA SER A 26 -7.16 9.60 1.94
C SER A 26 -6.55 8.89 0.74
N LYS A 27 -5.29 8.45 0.88
CA LYS A 27 -4.50 7.82 -0.17
C LYS A 27 -3.90 6.51 0.32
N VAL A 28 -3.71 5.57 -0.60
CA VAL A 28 -3.05 4.28 -0.37
C VAL A 28 -1.88 4.06 -1.33
N TYR A 29 -0.97 3.20 -0.88
CA TYR A 29 0.14 2.69 -1.66
C TYR A 29 0.37 1.22 -1.31
N THR A 30 0.49 0.37 -2.33
CA THR A 30 0.87 -1.04 -2.19
C THR A 30 2.02 -1.37 -3.13
N ASN A 31 2.96 -2.19 -2.68
CA ASN A 31 4.01 -2.74 -3.53
C ASN A 31 4.57 -4.04 -2.94
N ILE A 32 5.28 -4.80 -3.76
CA ILE A 32 5.85 -6.10 -3.38
C ILE A 32 7.36 -6.04 -3.68
N HIS A 33 8.17 -6.37 -2.69
CA HIS A 33 9.63 -6.24 -2.72
C HIS A 33 10.31 -7.52 -2.25
N LYS A 34 11.46 -7.86 -2.86
CA LYS A 34 12.42 -8.82 -2.29
C LYS A 34 13.61 -8.13 -1.63
N GLU A 35 13.80 -6.85 -1.93
CA GLU A 35 14.86 -5.99 -1.39
C GLU A 35 14.44 -5.28 -0.09
N PRO A 36 15.40 -4.66 0.63
CA PRO A 36 15.10 -3.76 1.74
C PRO A 36 14.15 -2.63 1.36
N ILE A 37 13.27 -2.28 2.29
CA ILE A 37 12.22 -1.28 2.08
C ILE A 37 12.77 0.10 2.37
N ARG A 38 12.67 1.00 1.38
CA ARG A 38 13.03 2.42 1.51
C ARG A 38 11.79 3.25 1.83
N TRP A 39 11.52 3.45 3.12
CA TRP A 39 10.30 4.12 3.59
C TRP A 39 10.16 5.56 3.11
N GLU A 40 11.25 6.30 2.99
CA GLU A 40 11.22 7.68 2.49
C GLU A 40 10.69 7.73 1.05
N GLN A 41 11.12 6.81 0.18
CA GLN A 41 10.61 6.74 -1.19
C GLN A 41 9.13 6.39 -1.22
N ILE A 42 8.68 5.46 -0.38
CA ILE A 42 7.26 5.07 -0.29
C ILE A 42 6.42 6.26 0.18
N LYS A 43 6.92 7.03 1.14
CA LYS A 43 6.25 8.26 1.59
C LYS A 43 6.13 9.26 0.44
N THR A 44 7.21 9.52 -0.29
CA THR A 44 7.17 10.42 -1.46
C THR A 44 6.20 9.93 -2.53
N ASP A 45 6.20 8.63 -2.84
CA ASP A 45 5.29 8.03 -3.82
C ASP A 45 3.82 8.15 -3.36
N LEU A 46 3.54 7.90 -2.09
CA LEU A 46 2.20 8.03 -1.52
C LEU A 46 1.72 9.49 -1.54
N ASP A 47 2.58 10.45 -1.18
CA ASP A 47 2.21 11.86 -1.12
C ASP A 47 1.93 12.43 -2.52
N THR A 48 2.75 12.04 -3.51
CA THR A 48 2.72 12.60 -4.87
C THR A 48 1.84 11.84 -5.85
N ARG A 49 1.71 10.52 -5.70
CA ARG A 49 1.04 9.62 -6.66
C ARG A 49 -0.01 8.71 -6.00
N GLY A 50 -0.15 8.76 -4.69
CA GLY A 50 -1.15 7.98 -3.97
C GLY A 50 -2.56 8.31 -4.44
N SER A 51 -3.41 7.29 -4.45
CA SER A 51 -4.83 7.43 -4.79
C SER A 51 -5.68 6.63 -3.81
N SER A 52 -7.01 6.69 -3.91
CA SER A 52 -7.90 5.88 -3.08
C SER A 52 -7.80 4.37 -3.35
N LYS A 53 -7.18 3.98 -4.47
CA LYS A 53 -6.96 2.59 -4.87
C LYS A 53 -5.52 2.35 -5.30
N SER A 54 -4.99 1.16 -5.05
CA SER A 54 -3.68 0.76 -5.52
C SER A 54 -3.67 -0.72 -5.85
N LYS A 55 -3.07 -1.12 -6.96
CA LYS A 55 -2.96 -2.51 -7.37
C LYS A 55 -1.61 -2.75 -8.05
N VAL A 56 -0.96 -3.84 -7.70
CA VAL A 56 0.33 -4.24 -8.26
C VAL A 56 0.33 -5.75 -8.52
N ARG A 57 1.06 -6.17 -9.56
CA ARG A 57 1.37 -7.58 -9.85
C ARG A 57 2.88 -7.73 -9.94
N LYS A 58 3.48 -8.50 -9.04
CA LYS A 58 4.93 -8.71 -8.97
C LYS A 58 5.26 -10.03 -8.31
N PHE A 59 6.32 -10.69 -8.79
CA PHE A 59 6.86 -11.92 -8.20
C PHE A 59 5.83 -13.06 -8.06
N GLY A 60 4.86 -13.15 -8.98
CA GLY A 60 3.80 -14.17 -8.93
C GLY A 60 2.72 -13.88 -7.88
N TYR A 61 2.59 -12.63 -7.45
CA TYR A 61 1.56 -12.20 -6.51
C TYR A 61 0.84 -10.95 -7.00
N VAL A 62 -0.41 -10.84 -6.61
CA VAL A 62 -1.25 -9.66 -6.80
C VAL A 62 -1.56 -9.05 -5.44
N ALA A 63 -1.25 -7.76 -5.28
CA ALA A 63 -1.66 -7.00 -4.10
C ALA A 63 -2.58 -5.86 -4.49
N SER A 64 -3.63 -5.63 -3.71
CA SER A 64 -4.56 -4.53 -3.94
C SER A 64 -4.97 -3.84 -2.64
N MET A 65 -5.30 -2.55 -2.74
CA MET A 65 -5.75 -1.73 -1.62
C MET A 65 -6.84 -0.77 -2.08
N GLU A 66 -7.82 -0.53 -1.20
CA GLU A 66 -8.87 0.47 -1.38
C GLU A 66 -9.17 1.16 -0.04
N ILE A 67 -9.30 2.48 -0.08
CA ILE A 67 -9.71 3.33 1.05
C ILE A 67 -10.79 4.30 0.58
N ASP A 68 -11.73 4.63 1.46
CA ASP A 68 -12.68 5.72 1.19
C ASP A 68 -11.93 7.06 1.29
N PRO A 69 -11.80 7.84 0.20
CA PRO A 69 -10.99 9.05 0.20
C PRO A 69 -11.59 10.16 1.08
N LYS A 70 -12.90 10.20 1.27
CA LYS A 70 -13.61 11.36 1.85
C LYS A 70 -14.09 11.14 3.28
N LYS A 71 -13.96 9.94 3.82
CA LYS A 71 -14.33 9.65 5.21
C LYS A 71 -13.26 10.16 6.17
N ARG A 72 -13.69 10.88 7.21
CA ARG A 72 -12.82 11.33 8.31
C ARG A 72 -12.11 10.17 9.01
N SER A 73 -12.81 9.05 9.17
CA SER A 73 -12.28 7.80 9.75
C SER A 73 -12.50 6.67 8.75
N PRO A 74 -11.64 6.57 7.71
CA PRO A 74 -11.84 5.63 6.63
C PRO A 74 -11.46 4.21 7.07
N THR A 75 -12.07 3.21 6.44
CA THR A 75 -11.65 1.82 6.56
C THR A 75 -10.79 1.45 5.35
N LEU A 76 -9.59 0.94 5.62
CA LEU A 76 -8.70 0.42 4.61
C LEU A 76 -9.01 -1.07 4.37
N LYS A 77 -9.17 -1.44 3.09
CA LYS A 77 -9.21 -2.84 2.65
C LYS A 77 -7.95 -3.14 1.87
N ALA A 78 -7.31 -4.28 2.15
CA ALA A 78 -6.12 -4.74 1.46
C ALA A 78 -6.25 -6.23 1.17
N SER A 79 -5.85 -6.67 -0.03
CA SER A 79 -5.78 -8.08 -0.41
C SER A 79 -4.40 -8.42 -0.98
N PHE A 80 -3.99 -9.67 -0.77
CA PHE A 80 -2.75 -10.22 -1.27
C PHE A 80 -2.96 -11.70 -1.61
N GLU A 81 -2.74 -12.05 -2.87
CA GLU A 81 -3.08 -13.35 -3.43
C GLU A 81 -1.96 -13.82 -4.36
N SER A 82 -1.73 -15.13 -4.45
CA SER A 82 -0.87 -15.69 -5.50
C SER A 82 -1.52 -15.52 -6.87
N GLU A 83 -0.72 -15.20 -7.87
CA GLU A 83 -1.13 -15.21 -9.27
C GLU A 83 -1.15 -16.68 -9.72
N ALA A 84 -2.33 -17.29 -9.67
CA ALA A 84 -2.57 -18.67 -10.08
C ALA A 84 -2.39 -18.86 -11.59
#